data_AF-A0A9D7T4C0-F1
#
_entry.id   AF-A0A9D7T4C0-F1
#
_cell.length_a   1.000
_cell.length_b   1.000
_cell.length_c   1.000
_cell.angle_alpha   90.00
_cell.angle_beta   90.00
_cell.angle_gamma   90.00
#
_symmetry.space_group_name_H-M   'P 1'
#
loop_
_entity.id
_entity.type
_entity.pdbx_description
1 polymer ?
#
loop_
_entity_poly.entity_id
_entity_poly.type
_entity_poly.pdbx_seq_one_letter_code
_entity_poly.pdbx_strand_id
1 'polypeptide(L)'
;MKISKLIATHHAIIQQARLANLAQAYITLRRCAERVHRARLCGLVNLRQPDAAEGRMWASLTALEGSQSVIEEHFCDEELMEFADAMAFARGIELLDITFRIEALMPEFVHPLEAQLKQAGVDFDLEGESPAIHGDSFHSPVSDHRRGGTPK
;
A
#
# COMPACT_ATOMS: atom_id res chain seq x y z
N MET A 1 18.75 12.71 -35.13
CA MET A 1 19.01 11.87 -33.94
C MET A 1 19.24 10.44 -34.39
N LYS A 2 20.20 9.70 -33.82
CA LYS A 2 20.54 8.33 -34.28
C LYS A 2 19.78 7.28 -33.45
N ILE A 3 19.52 6.11 -34.02
CA ILE A 3 18.83 5.00 -33.34
C ILE A 3 19.55 4.55 -32.06
N SER A 4 20.89 4.56 -32.06
CA SER A 4 21.69 4.24 -30.87
C SER A 4 21.42 5.20 -29.70
N LYS A 5 21.18 6.48 -30.00
CA LYS A 5 20.82 7.48 -28.97
C LYS A 5 19.41 7.22 -28.43
N LEU A 6 18.47 6.85 -29.29
CA LEU A 6 17.11 6.47 -28.87
C LEU A 6 17.12 5.25 -27.93
N ILE A 7 17.89 4.21 -28.26
CA ILE A 7 18.03 3.01 -27.42
C ILE A 7 18.65 3.36 -26.06
N ALA A 8 19.72 4.17 -26.03
CA ALA A 8 20.34 4.60 -24.78
C ALA A 8 19.37 5.41 -23.90
N THR A 9 18.60 6.34 -24.49
CA THR A 9 17.56 7.08 -23.77
C THR A 9 16.48 6.16 -23.22
N HIS A 10 16.04 5.18 -24.00
CA HIS A 10 15.04 4.20 -23.56
C HIS A 10 15.51 3.41 -22.32
N HIS A 11 16.75 2.92 -22.30
CA HIS A 11 17.30 2.24 -21.13
C HIS A 11 17.34 3.13 -19.89
N ALA A 12 17.73 4.39 -20.04
CA ALA A 12 17.74 5.35 -18.93
C ALA A 12 16.31 5.57 -18.38
N ILE A 13 15.30 5.69 -19.25
CA ILE A 13 13.90 5.85 -18.84
C ILE A 13 13.41 4.62 -18.06
N ILE A 14 13.68 3.41 -18.56
CA ILE A 14 13.30 2.16 -17.86
C ILE A 14 13.93 2.11 -16.47
N GLN A 15 15.22 2.43 -16.37
CA GLN A 15 15.93 2.38 -15.09
C GLN A 15 15.35 3.40 -14.10
N GLN A 16 15.04 4.62 -14.55
CA GLN A 16 14.40 5.64 -13.72
C GLN A 16 13.00 5.22 -13.27
N ALA A 17 12.19 4.65 -14.18
CA ALA A 17 10.86 4.13 -13.84
C ALA A 17 10.95 3.01 -12.78
N ARG A 18 11.93 2.11 -12.90
CA ARG A 18 12.15 1.07 -11.89
C ARG A 18 12.49 1.66 -10.52
N LEU A 19 13.37 2.66 -10.47
CA LEU A 19 13.75 3.32 -9.22
C LEU A 19 12.57 4.07 -8.59
N ALA A 20 11.75 4.75 -9.41
CA ALA A 20 10.54 5.41 -8.95
C ALA A 20 9.54 4.40 -8.34
N ASN A 21 9.32 3.26 -8.99
CA ASN A 21 8.45 2.21 -8.45
C ASN A 21 9.01 1.62 -7.14
N LEU A 22 10.33 1.46 -7.05
CA LEU A 22 10.99 1.00 -5.82
C LEU A 22 10.82 2.00 -4.67
N ALA A 23 10.94 3.29 -4.95
CA ALA A 23 10.72 4.36 -3.98
C ALA A 23 9.27 4.40 -3.52
N GLN A 24 8.31 4.26 -4.44
CA GLN A 24 6.89 4.17 -4.11
C GLN A 24 6.59 2.97 -3.21
N ALA A 25 7.10 1.78 -3.58
CA ALA A 25 6.95 0.58 -2.75
C ALA A 25 7.55 0.78 -1.36
N TYR A 26 8.74 1.37 -1.25
CA TYR A 26 9.36 1.69 0.03
C TYR A 26 8.46 2.60 0.90
N ILE A 27 7.91 3.68 0.33
CA ILE A 27 7.04 4.61 1.06
C ILE A 27 5.77 3.89 1.55
N THR A 28 5.11 3.13 0.67
CA THR A 28 3.90 2.36 1.02
C THR A 28 4.19 1.37 2.15
N LEU A 29 5.22 0.52 2.00
CA LEU A 29 5.56 -0.48 3.00
C LEU A 29 5.99 0.15 4.34
N ARG A 30 6.73 1.26 4.29
CA ARG A 30 7.12 2.00 5.49
C ARG A 30 5.90 2.55 6.22
N ARG A 31 4.94 3.15 5.53
CA ARG A 31 3.69 3.64 6.13
C ARG A 31 2.90 2.51 6.78
N CYS A 32 2.76 1.37 6.11
CA CYS A 32 2.12 0.18 6.67
C CYS A 32 2.85 -0.31 7.92
N ALA A 33 4.18 -0.45 7.87
CA ALA A 33 4.99 -0.90 8.99
C ALA A 33 4.92 0.06 10.21
N GLU A 34 4.94 1.37 9.96
CA GLU A 34 4.76 2.38 11.02
C GLU A 34 3.36 2.28 11.65
N ARG A 35 2.31 2.07 10.85
CA ARG A 35 0.95 1.88 11.36
C ARG A 35 0.85 0.64 12.23
N VAL A 36 1.35 -0.50 11.75
CA VAL A 36 1.43 -1.77 12.48
C VAL A 36 2.13 -1.58 13.82
N HIS A 37 3.27 -0.88 13.82
CA HIS A 37 4.02 -0.60 15.03
C HIS A 37 3.24 0.28 16.02
N ARG A 38 2.64 1.39 15.54
CA ARG A 38 1.86 2.32 16.38
C ARG A 38 0.62 1.63 16.99
N ALA A 39 -0.05 0.79 16.22
CA ALA A 39 -1.20 0.01 16.65
C ALA A 39 -0.81 -1.25 17.46
N ARG A 40 0.49 -1.56 17.57
CA ARG A 40 1.02 -2.76 18.23
C ARG A 40 0.42 -4.06 17.67
N LEU A 41 0.16 -4.10 16.37
CA LEU A 41 -0.31 -5.30 15.70
C LEU A 41 0.81 -6.35 15.70
N CYS A 42 0.45 -7.57 16.05
CA CYS A 42 1.37 -8.69 16.09
C CYS A 42 0.66 -9.99 15.74
N GLY A 43 1.40 -10.93 15.17
CA GLY A 43 0.89 -12.24 14.80
C GLY A 43 1.19 -12.59 13.35
N LEU A 44 0.95 -13.85 13.04
CA LEU A 44 1.07 -14.38 11.69
C LEU A 44 -0.12 -13.93 10.84
N VAL A 45 0.16 -13.42 9.66
CA VAL A 45 -0.84 -12.96 8.68
C VAL A 45 -0.55 -13.54 7.31
N ASN A 46 -1.59 -13.69 6.50
CA ASN A 46 -1.51 -14.05 5.10
C ASN A 46 -1.99 -12.86 4.25
N LEU A 47 -1.13 -12.40 3.33
CA LEU A 47 -1.44 -11.33 2.39
C LEU A 47 -1.58 -11.91 0.99
N ARG A 48 -2.73 -11.62 0.36
CA ARG A 48 -3.08 -12.09 -0.98
C ARG A 48 -3.44 -10.95 -1.90
N GLN A 49 -2.98 -11.02 -3.14
CA GLN A 49 -3.44 -10.16 -4.22
C GLN A 49 -4.83 -10.58 -4.75
N PRO A 50 -5.55 -9.67 -5.42
CA PRO A 50 -6.72 -10.03 -6.19
C PRO A 50 -6.35 -11.06 -7.25
N ASP A 51 -7.27 -11.99 -7.47
CA ASP A 51 -7.12 -13.07 -8.43
C ASP A 51 -8.49 -13.34 -9.07
N ALA A 52 -8.65 -12.87 -10.30
CA ALA A 52 -9.90 -13.02 -11.04
C ALA A 52 -10.22 -14.49 -11.36
N ALA A 53 -9.21 -15.36 -11.51
CA ALA A 53 -9.42 -16.78 -11.77
C ALA A 53 -10.02 -17.50 -10.55
N GLU A 54 -9.66 -17.04 -9.35
CA GLU A 54 -10.20 -17.52 -8.09
C GLU A 54 -11.37 -16.68 -7.54
N GLY A 55 -11.87 -15.71 -8.33
CA GLY A 55 -12.99 -14.84 -7.97
C GLY A 55 -12.68 -13.82 -6.87
N ARG A 56 -11.39 -13.59 -6.54
CA ARG A 56 -10.95 -12.55 -5.60
C ARG A 56 -10.80 -11.22 -6.32
N MET A 57 -11.70 -10.29 -6.04
CA MET A 57 -11.67 -8.95 -6.65
C MET A 57 -10.78 -7.96 -5.90
N TRP A 58 -10.40 -8.27 -4.66
CA TRP A 58 -9.62 -7.40 -3.78
C TRP A 58 -8.47 -8.15 -3.13
N ALA A 59 -7.44 -7.41 -2.75
CA ALA A 59 -6.41 -7.90 -1.86
C ALA A 59 -7.01 -8.19 -0.47
N SER A 60 -6.39 -9.11 0.27
CA SER A 60 -6.80 -9.43 1.63
C SER A 60 -5.61 -9.64 2.54
N LEU A 61 -5.73 -9.18 3.78
CA LEU A 61 -4.80 -9.43 4.86
C LEU A 61 -5.53 -10.19 5.96
N THR A 62 -5.27 -11.49 6.05
CA THR A 62 -5.96 -12.42 6.96
C THR A 62 -5.07 -12.79 8.13
N ALA A 63 -5.54 -12.57 9.36
CA ALA A 63 -4.91 -13.04 10.58
C ALA A 63 -4.97 -14.58 10.63
N LEU A 64 -3.79 -15.20 10.75
CA LEU A 64 -3.64 -16.62 11.07
C LEU A 64 -3.41 -16.82 12.58
N GLU A 65 -2.88 -15.80 13.25
CA GLU A 65 -2.78 -15.69 14.71
C GLU A 65 -3.33 -14.33 15.16
N GLY A 66 -4.00 -14.28 16.32
CA GLY A 66 -4.57 -13.05 16.87
C GLY A 66 -6.01 -12.79 16.43
N SER A 67 -6.37 -11.53 16.23
CA SER A 67 -7.74 -11.11 15.91
C SER A 67 -7.80 -10.41 14.56
N GLN A 68 -8.58 -10.98 13.64
CA GLN A 68 -8.82 -10.40 12.31
C GLN A 68 -9.48 -9.02 12.42
N SER A 69 -10.47 -8.85 13.30
CA SER A 69 -11.19 -7.58 13.45
C SER A 69 -10.27 -6.43 13.86
N VAL A 70 -9.21 -6.72 14.63
CA VAL A 70 -8.22 -5.71 15.00
C VAL A 70 -7.40 -5.26 13.79
N ILE A 71 -7.12 -6.15 12.83
CA ILE A 71 -6.45 -5.77 11.58
C ILE A 71 -7.37 -4.90 10.72
N GLU A 72 -8.63 -5.30 10.55
CA GLU A 72 -9.62 -4.60 9.72
C GLU A 72 -9.93 -3.18 10.20
N GLU A 73 -9.78 -2.89 11.49
CA GLU A 73 -9.90 -1.52 12.04
C GLU A 73 -8.79 -0.57 11.53
N HIS A 74 -7.68 -1.10 11.02
CA HIS A 74 -6.50 -0.32 10.66
C HIS A 74 -6.20 -0.23 9.15
N PHE A 75 -6.90 -1.00 8.32
CA PHE A 75 -6.64 -1.05 6.88
C PHE A 75 -7.96 -1.05 6.12
N CYS A 76 -8.11 -0.14 5.15
CA CYS A 76 -9.18 -0.23 4.17
C CYS A 76 -8.76 -1.06 2.95
N ASP A 77 -9.73 -1.43 2.12
CA ASP A 77 -9.50 -2.28 0.96
C ASP A 77 -8.51 -1.66 -0.04
N GLU A 78 -8.55 -0.34 -0.25
CA GLU A 78 -7.61 0.38 -1.11
C GLU A 78 -6.17 0.31 -0.57
N GLU A 79 -6.00 0.45 0.74
CA GLU A 79 -4.69 0.35 1.37
C GLU A 79 -4.14 -1.07 1.29
N LEU A 80 -5.00 -2.09 1.40
CA LEU A 80 -4.61 -3.48 1.21
C LEU A 80 -4.19 -3.77 -0.23
N MET A 81 -4.83 -3.14 -1.22
CA MET A 81 -4.43 -3.24 -2.63
C MET A 81 -3.04 -2.64 -2.84
N GLU A 82 -2.82 -1.39 -2.40
CA GLU A 82 -1.51 -0.74 -2.50
C GLU A 82 -0.42 -1.53 -1.77
N PHE A 83 -0.74 -2.08 -0.59
CA PHE A 83 0.18 -2.89 0.19
C PHE A 83 0.54 -4.19 -0.53
N ALA A 84 -0.44 -4.91 -1.07
CA ALA A 84 -0.22 -6.14 -1.82
C ALA A 84 0.63 -5.89 -3.08
N ASP A 85 0.37 -4.81 -3.82
CA ASP A 85 1.14 -4.44 -5.01
C ASP A 85 2.58 -4.04 -4.68
N ALA A 86 2.77 -3.24 -3.62
CA ALA A 86 4.10 -2.87 -3.15
C ALA A 86 4.91 -4.11 -2.71
N MET A 87 4.26 -5.06 -2.04
CA MET A 87 4.88 -6.33 -1.62
C MET A 87 5.23 -7.23 -2.81
N ALA A 88 4.31 -7.37 -3.78
CA ALA A 88 4.54 -8.12 -5.00
C ALA A 88 5.73 -7.55 -5.79
N PHE A 89 5.77 -6.22 -5.95
CA PHE A 89 6.87 -5.52 -6.60
C PHE A 89 8.20 -5.72 -5.85
N ALA A 90 8.21 -5.54 -4.54
CA ALA A 90 9.41 -5.70 -3.70
C ALA A 90 10.00 -7.13 -3.78
N ARG A 91 9.14 -8.13 -3.97
CA ARG A 91 9.51 -9.54 -4.06
C ARG A 91 9.80 -9.99 -5.50
N GLY A 92 9.41 -9.20 -6.51
CA GLY A 92 9.48 -9.59 -7.91
C GLY A 92 8.55 -10.75 -8.25
N ILE A 93 7.37 -10.80 -7.63
CA ILE A 93 6.37 -11.86 -7.82
C ILE A 93 5.14 -11.26 -8.52
N GLU A 94 4.56 -12.00 -9.47
CA GLU A 94 3.37 -11.54 -10.23
C GLU A 94 2.06 -11.72 -9.47
N LEU A 95 1.92 -12.80 -8.69
CA LEU A 95 0.76 -13.07 -7.85
C LEU A 95 1.19 -13.33 -6.41
N LEU A 96 0.88 -12.39 -5.53
CA LEU A 96 1.24 -12.47 -4.13
C LEU A 96 0.26 -13.36 -3.36
N ASP A 97 0.78 -14.43 -2.75
CA ASP A 97 0.17 -15.17 -1.64
C ASP A 97 1.29 -15.53 -0.66
N ILE A 98 1.44 -14.73 0.39
CA ILE A 98 2.54 -14.91 1.34
C ILE A 98 2.06 -14.86 2.78
N THR A 99 2.76 -15.59 3.63
CA THR A 99 2.53 -15.61 5.07
C THR A 99 3.76 -15.08 5.78
N PHE A 100 3.58 -14.14 6.70
CA PHE A 100 4.66 -13.49 7.46
C PHE A 100 4.15 -12.97 8.80
N ARG A 101 5.06 -12.61 9.71
CA ARG A 101 4.69 -11.95 10.97
C ARG A 101 4.51 -10.46 10.72
N ILE A 102 3.33 -9.91 11.03
CA ILE A 102 3.01 -8.52 10.68
C ILE A 102 3.97 -7.52 11.34
N GLU A 103 4.42 -7.80 12.57
CA GLU A 103 5.40 -7.00 13.29
C GLU A 103 6.80 -7.00 12.66
N ALA A 104 7.09 -7.94 11.76
CA ALA A 104 8.37 -8.06 11.07
C ALA A 104 8.41 -7.26 9.75
N LEU A 105 7.37 -6.49 9.42
CA LEU A 105 7.31 -5.72 8.18
C LEU A 105 8.52 -4.81 7.96
N MET A 106 8.92 -4.11 9.02
CA MET A 106 10.05 -3.18 8.95
C MET A 106 11.37 -3.90 8.64
N PRO A 107 11.83 -4.88 9.45
CA PRO A 107 13.09 -5.56 9.17
C PRO A 107 13.08 -6.44 7.92
N GLU A 108 11.96 -7.09 7.57
CA GLU A 108 11.94 -8.07 6.48
C GLU A 108 11.67 -7.45 5.10
N PHE A 109 10.98 -6.32 5.02
CA PHE A 109 10.57 -5.75 3.74
C PHE A 109 11.01 -4.29 3.57
N VAL A 110 10.85 -3.45 4.59
CA VAL A 110 11.20 -2.03 4.46
C VAL A 110 12.71 -1.82 4.40
N HIS A 111 13.48 -2.39 5.34
CA HIS A 111 14.94 -2.19 5.37
C HIS A 111 15.65 -2.71 4.10
N PRO A 112 15.30 -3.86 3.51
CA PRO A 112 15.89 -4.29 2.24
C PRO A 112 15.61 -3.33 1.08
N LEU A 113 14.42 -2.74 1.00
CA LEU A 113 14.11 -1.73 -0.02
C LEU A 113 14.90 -0.45 0.19
N GLU A 114 15.01 0.00 1.44
CA GLU A 114 15.82 1.16 1.80
C GLU A 114 17.28 0.96 1.39
N ALA A 115 17.85 -0.21 1.67
CA ALA A 115 19.22 -0.55 1.28
C ALA A 115 19.40 -0.54 -0.24
N GLN A 116 18.43 -1.07 -1.00
CA GLN A 116 18.48 -1.06 -2.47
C GLN A 116 18.44 0.36 -3.05
N LEU A 117 17.57 1.22 -2.51
CA LEU A 117 17.49 2.63 -2.91
C LEU A 117 18.79 3.39 -2.61
N LYS A 118 19.36 3.19 -1.41
CA LYS A 118 20.67 3.76 -1.05
C LYS A 118 21.79 3.27 -1.98
N GLN A 119 21.82 1.98 -2.30
CA GLN A 119 22.79 1.41 -3.25
C GLN A 119 22.64 1.98 -4.66
N ALA A 120 21.42 2.36 -5.05
CA ALA A 120 21.14 3.03 -6.31
C ALA A 120 21.48 4.54 -6.30
N GLY A 121 21.96 5.08 -5.17
CA GLY A 121 22.30 6.50 -5.02
C GLY A 121 21.08 7.40 -4.84
N VAL A 122 19.96 6.85 -4.35
CA VAL A 122 18.78 7.64 -4.00
C VAL A 122 18.97 8.22 -2.60
N ASP A 123 18.93 9.55 -2.52
CA ASP A 123 18.89 10.29 -1.26
C ASP A 123 17.45 10.36 -0.73
N PHE A 124 17.32 10.30 0.59
CA PHE A 124 16.02 10.26 1.27
C PHE A 124 15.71 11.64 1.85
N ASP A 125 15.19 12.53 1.01
CA ASP A 125 14.71 13.85 1.43
C ASP A 125 13.28 13.76 2.01
N LEU A 126 13.06 12.79 2.91
CA LEU A 126 11.76 12.55 3.54
C LEU A 126 11.59 13.44 4.78
N GLU A 127 11.83 14.73 4.63
CA GLU A 127 11.38 15.74 5.59
C GLU A 127 10.05 16.34 5.08
N GLY A 128 8.91 15.84 5.59
CA GLY A 128 7.68 16.64 5.59
C GLY A 128 6.42 16.08 4.92
N GLU A 129 6.43 14.94 4.23
CA GLU A 129 5.16 14.35 3.76
C GLU A 129 4.46 13.56 4.87
N SER A 130 3.75 14.30 5.73
CA SER A 130 2.57 13.76 6.40
C SER A 130 1.44 13.77 5.36
N PRO A 131 1.06 12.63 4.76
CA PRO A 131 0.05 12.65 3.71
C PRO A 131 -1.28 13.09 4.32
N ALA A 132 -1.82 14.16 3.75
CA ALA A 132 -3.13 14.69 4.12
C ALA A 132 -4.18 13.58 4.03
N ILE A 133 -4.99 13.52 5.08
CA ILE A 133 -6.19 12.71 5.21
C ILE A 133 -7.07 12.91 3.96
N HIS A 134 -7.22 11.90 3.12
CA HIS A 134 -8.39 11.74 2.26
C HIS A 134 -9.39 10.80 2.93
N GLY A 135 -9.75 11.17 4.16
CA GLY A 135 -10.97 10.75 4.81
C GLY A 135 -11.86 12.00 4.89
N ASP A 136 -12.66 12.23 3.85
CA ASP A 136 -13.99 12.81 3.98
C ASP A 136 -14.63 12.98 2.61
N SER A 137 -15.57 12.09 2.28
CA SER A 137 -16.80 12.41 1.55
C SER A 137 -17.82 11.29 1.73
N PHE A 138 -18.12 10.93 2.99
CA PHE A 138 -19.43 10.35 3.29
C PHE A 138 -20.45 11.47 3.29
N HIS A 139 -21.06 11.72 2.13
CA HIS A 139 -22.28 12.50 2.05
C HIS A 139 -23.44 11.67 2.64
N SER A 140 -23.64 11.77 3.96
CA SER A 140 -24.93 11.44 4.58
C SER A 140 -25.78 12.69 4.67
N PRO A 141 -26.98 12.74 4.06
CA PRO A 141 -27.99 13.70 4.45
C PRO A 141 -28.98 13.02 5.41
N VAL A 142 -28.89 13.35 6.70
CA VAL A 142 -30.00 13.19 7.64
C VAL A 142 -30.56 14.59 7.95
N SER A 143 -31.76 14.82 7.41
CA SER A 143 -32.93 15.54 7.95
C SER A 143 -32.74 16.90 8.64
N ASP A 144 -33.49 17.95 8.21
CA ASP A 144 -34.68 18.35 8.99
C ASP A 144 -35.59 19.47 8.40
N HIS A 145 -36.90 19.27 8.66
CA HIS A 145 -37.96 20.25 9.00
C HIS A 145 -38.53 21.27 7.98
N ARG A 146 -39.83 21.11 7.64
CA ARG A 146 -40.98 21.99 8.02
C ARG A 146 -42.27 21.52 7.30
N ARG A 147 -43.27 21.00 8.02
CA ARG A 147 -44.47 21.70 8.59
C ARG A 147 -45.30 22.52 7.58
N GLY A 148 -46.58 22.16 7.50
CA GLY A 148 -47.70 22.94 6.94
C GLY A 148 -48.21 22.35 5.62
N GLY A 149 -49.47 21.99 5.42
CA GLY A 149 -50.69 22.04 6.22
C GLY A 149 -51.81 21.53 5.31
N THR A 150 -52.75 20.74 5.85
CA THR A 150 -54.09 20.56 5.26
C THR A 150 -54.84 21.89 5.38
N PRO A 151 -55.67 22.32 4.39
CA PRO A 151 -56.94 21.67 4.03
C PRO A 151 -57.21 21.71 2.49
N LYS A 152 -58.14 20.96 1.89
CA LYS A 152 -59.60 20.88 2.08
C LYS A 152 -60.10 19.65 1.34
#